data_AF-A0A9D9SPD4-F1
#
_entry.id   AF-A0A9D9SPD4-F1
#
_cell.length_a   1.000
_cell.length_b   1.000
_cell.length_c   1.000
_cell.angle_alpha   90.00
_cell.angle_beta   90.00
_cell.angle_gamma   90.00
#
_symmetry.space_group_name_H-M   'P 1'
#
loop_
_entity.id
_entity.type
_entity.pdbx_description
1 polymer ?
#
loop_
_entity_poly.entity_id
_entity_poly.type
_entity_poly.pdbx_seq_one_letter_code
_entity_poly.pdbx_strand_id
1 'polypeptide(L)'
;MNQLHFADIEQRHIGRAIAMQAQAIGERPFLLADARRFSFSEVNRRVNELAAGLAARGLTVGERLAFCMESGPEVIFLALAANKLGAVWVPINTEYKGDWLEDTIRCSRPRI
;
A
#
# COMPACT_ATOMS: atom_id res chain seq x y z
N MET A 1 3.94 10.57 21.31
CA MET A 1 4.46 9.23 21.66
C MET A 1 3.93 8.25 20.62
N ASN A 2 4.77 7.36 20.10
CA ASN A 2 4.35 6.38 19.11
C ASN A 2 3.49 5.31 19.82
N GLN A 3 2.18 5.24 19.53
CA GLN A 3 1.23 4.34 20.23
C GLN A 3 1.18 2.93 19.62
N LEU A 4 2.16 2.59 18.78
CA LEU A 4 2.23 1.28 18.13
C LEU A 4 2.85 0.27 19.10
N HIS A 5 2.01 -0.56 19.68
CA HIS A 5 2.43 -1.68 20.53
C HIS A 5 2.58 -2.93 19.67
N PHE A 6 3.82 -3.33 19.39
CA PHE A 6 4.13 -4.50 18.55
C PHE A 6 4.41 -5.78 19.35
N ALA A 7 4.12 -5.81 20.65
CA ALA A 7 4.33 -7.00 21.47
C ALA A 7 3.46 -8.18 20.99
N ASP A 8 2.21 -7.90 20.60
CA ASP A 8 1.28 -8.86 20.01
C ASP A 8 1.48 -8.94 18.49
N ILE A 9 1.78 -10.13 17.98
CA ILE A 9 2.03 -10.35 16.55
C ILE A 9 0.75 -10.17 15.71
N GLU A 10 -0.41 -10.51 16.28
CA GLU A 10 -1.74 -10.36 15.66
C GLU A 10 -2.13 -8.88 15.49
N GLN A 11 -1.34 -7.95 16.04
CA GLN A 11 -1.55 -6.51 15.89
C GLN A 11 -0.54 -5.86 14.94
N ARG A 12 0.40 -6.63 14.37
CA ARG A 12 1.44 -6.13 13.46
C ARG A 12 0.95 -5.99 12.01
N HIS A 13 -0.20 -5.34 11.83
CA HIS A 13 -0.74 -5.05 10.50
C HIS A 13 -0.44 -3.61 10.09
N ILE A 14 0.37 -3.42 9.05
CA ILE A 14 0.77 -2.08 8.61
C ILE A 14 -0.43 -1.20 8.20
N GLY A 15 -1.46 -1.80 7.59
CA GLY A 15 -2.70 -1.11 7.25
C GLY A 15 -3.46 -0.57 8.48
N ARG A 16 -3.40 -1.30 9.60
CA ARG A 16 -3.94 -0.89 10.91
C ARG A 16 -3.07 0.18 11.56
N ALA A 17 -1.74 0.00 11.53
CA ALA A 17 -0.79 0.96 12.10
C ALA A 17 -0.99 2.37 11.52
N ILE A 18 -1.21 2.51 10.21
CA ILE A 18 -1.48 3.80 9.59
C ILE A 18 -2.81 4.41 10.04
N ALA A 19 -3.86 3.60 10.18
CA ALA A 19 -5.15 4.11 10.69
C ALA A 19 -5.01 4.63 12.12
N MET A 20 -4.32 3.88 12.99
CA MET A 20 -4.07 4.29 14.37
C MET A 20 -3.25 5.59 14.45
N GLN A 21 -2.22 5.72 13.62
CA GLN A 21 -1.39 6.93 13.60
C GLN A 21 -2.11 8.12 13.00
N ALA A 22 -2.95 7.93 11.98
CA ALA A 22 -3.81 9.00 11.46
C ALA A 22 -4.77 9.53 12.53
N GLN A 23 -5.27 8.67 13.42
CA GLN A 23 -6.12 9.08 14.53
C GLN A 23 -5.32 9.77 15.64
N ALA A 24 -4.15 9.26 16.00
CA ALA A 24 -3.37 9.76 17.14
C ALA A 24 -2.53 11.01 16.82
N ILE A 25 -1.98 11.09 15.62
CA ILE A 25 -1.00 12.10 15.20
C ILE A 25 -1.21 12.53 13.74
N GLY A 26 -2.48 12.67 13.34
CA GLY A 26 -2.91 12.89 11.95
C GLY A 26 -2.15 13.98 11.18
N GLU A 27 -1.90 15.13 11.80
CA GLU A 27 -1.22 16.28 11.16
C GLU A 27 0.30 16.12 11.04
N ARG A 28 0.89 15.08 11.66
CA ARG A 28 2.33 14.87 11.53
C ARG A 28 2.68 14.39 10.12
N PRO A 29 3.80 14.86 9.54
CA PRO A 29 4.29 14.35 8.26
C PRO A 29 4.55 12.83 8.34
N PHE A 30 4.07 12.11 7.33
CA PHE A 30 4.32 10.68 7.12
C PHE A 30 5.22 10.44 5.90
N LEU A 31 4.89 11.08 4.77
CA LEU A 31 5.58 10.87 3.50
C LEU A 31 6.08 12.20 2.94
N LEU A 32 7.33 12.24 2.51
CA LEU A 32 7.94 13.35 1.80
C LEU A 32 8.22 12.89 0.37
N ALA A 33 7.71 13.63 -0.62
CA ALA A 33 7.91 13.34 -2.04
C ALA A 33 8.18 14.65 -2.78
N ASP A 34 9.42 14.87 -3.17
CA ASP A 34 9.91 16.14 -3.70
C ASP A 34 9.56 17.32 -2.76
N ALA A 35 8.90 18.35 -3.30
CA ALA A 35 8.39 19.49 -2.53
C ALA A 35 7.08 19.19 -1.77
N ARG A 36 6.46 18.02 -1.97
CA ARG A 36 5.19 17.65 -1.34
C ARG A 36 5.42 16.93 -0.03
N ARG A 37 4.58 17.25 0.96
CA ARG A 37 4.54 16.56 2.25
C ARG A 37 3.13 16.06 2.45
N PHE A 38 2.99 14.82 2.89
CA PHE A 38 1.71 14.21 3.22
C PHE A 38 1.67 13.85 4.69
N SER A 39 0.60 14.29 5.36
CA SER A 39 0.34 13.94 6.75
C SER A 39 -0.18 12.51 6.88
N PHE A 40 -0.16 11.95 8.09
CA PHE A 40 -0.77 10.64 8.35
C PHE A 40 -2.25 10.61 7.97
N SER A 41 -3.00 11.67 8.26
CA SER A 41 -4.42 11.80 7.89
C SER A 41 -4.63 11.79 6.38
N GLU A 42 -3.81 12.55 5.63
CA GLU A 42 -3.92 12.63 4.17
C GLU A 42 -3.59 11.29 3.50
N VAL A 43 -2.53 10.62 3.96
CA VAL A 43 -2.17 9.29 3.44
C VAL A 43 -3.24 8.28 3.76
N ASN A 44 -3.72 8.21 5.01
CA ASN A 44 -4.75 7.25 5.40
C ASN A 44 -6.06 7.45 4.60
N ARG A 45 -6.45 8.70 4.32
CA ARG A 45 -7.62 8.98 3.47
C ARG A 45 -7.45 8.43 2.06
N ARG A 46 -6.34 8.76 1.38
CA ARG A 46 -6.06 8.28 0.01
C ARG A 46 -5.95 6.77 -0.07
N VAL A 47 -5.29 6.17 0.93
CA VAL A 47 -5.14 4.72 1.04
C VAL A 47 -6.51 4.05 1.21
N ASN A 48 -7.42 4.62 2.02
CA ASN A 48 -8.78 4.09 2.18
C ASN A 48 -9.59 4.19 0.89
N GLU A 49 -9.48 5.30 0.15
CA GLU A 49 -10.14 5.49 -1.15
C GLU A 49 -9.67 4.46 -2.18
N LEU A 50 -8.35 4.25 -2.28
CA LEU A 50 -7.77 3.22 -3.15
C LEU A 50 -8.18 1.81 -2.72
N ALA A 51 -8.14 1.51 -1.43
CA ALA A 51 -8.55 0.20 -0.91
C ALA A 51 -10.02 -0.09 -1.24
N ALA A 52 -10.91 0.88 -1.07
CA ALA A 52 -12.31 0.73 -1.47
C ALA A 52 -12.46 0.47 -2.97
N GLY A 53 -11.73 1.21 -3.82
CA GLY A 53 -11.76 1.04 -5.28
C GLY A 53 -11.19 -0.29 -5.77
N LEU A 54 -10.18 -0.83 -5.08
CA LEU A 54 -9.60 -2.16 -5.34
C LEU A 54 -10.51 -3.29 -4.87
N ALA A 55 -11.12 -3.15 -3.69
CA ALA A 55 -12.10 -4.10 -3.19
C ALA A 55 -13.32 -4.20 -4.11
N ALA A 56 -13.80 -3.07 -4.63
CA ALA A 56 -14.88 -3.02 -5.63
C ALA A 56 -14.52 -3.74 -6.95
N ARG A 57 -13.23 -3.87 -7.27
CA ARG A 57 -12.72 -4.64 -8.42
C ARG A 57 -12.46 -6.11 -8.09
N GLY A 58 -12.79 -6.55 -6.88
CA GLY A 58 -12.68 -7.94 -6.46
C GLY A 58 -11.30 -8.35 -5.96
N LEU A 59 -10.48 -7.40 -5.49
CA LEU A 59 -9.30 -7.71 -4.70
C LEU A 59 -9.70 -8.03 -3.26
N THR A 60 -9.28 -9.19 -2.75
CA THR A 60 -9.64 -9.68 -1.42
C THR A 60 -8.40 -10.16 -0.65
N VAL A 61 -8.59 -10.62 0.58
CA VAL A 61 -7.51 -11.14 1.43
C VAL A 61 -6.76 -12.26 0.73
N GLY A 62 -5.43 -12.20 0.70
CA GLY A 62 -4.56 -13.20 0.08
C GLY A 62 -4.41 -13.08 -1.44
N GLU A 63 -5.23 -12.26 -2.10
CA GLU A 63 -5.08 -11.96 -3.53
C GLU A 63 -3.91 -11.00 -3.77
N ARG A 64 -3.44 -10.97 -5.02
CA ARG A 64 -2.24 -10.21 -5.41
C ARG A 64 -2.60 -9.03 -6.30
N LEU A 65 -2.09 -7.86 -5.97
CA LEU A 65 -2.16 -6.64 -6.77
C LEU A 65 -0.80 -6.39 -7.41
N ALA A 66 -0.69 -6.54 -8.73
CA ALA A 66 0.49 -6.12 -9.47
C ALA A 66 0.35 -4.66 -9.91
N PHE A 67 1.46 -3.92 -9.87
CA PHE A 67 1.52 -2.58 -10.47
C PHE A 67 2.90 -2.32 -11.07
N CYS A 68 2.91 -1.66 -12.23
CA CYS A 68 4.10 -1.23 -12.94
C CYS A 68 4.00 0.29 -13.14
N MET A 69 4.75 1.06 -12.34
CA MET A 69 4.70 2.51 -12.38
C MET A 69 6.00 3.13 -11.90
N GLU A 70 6.25 4.37 -12.31
CA GLU A 70 7.40 5.14 -11.87
C GLU A 70 7.39 5.38 -10.36
N SER A 71 8.58 5.62 -9.81
CA SER A 71 8.73 5.94 -8.39
C SER A 71 7.96 7.21 -8.03
N GLY A 72 7.11 7.12 -7.02
CA GLY A 72 6.28 8.23 -6.58
C GLY A 72 5.48 7.88 -5.31
N PRO A 73 4.85 8.87 -4.67
CA PRO A 73 4.03 8.63 -3.48
C PRO A 73 2.86 7.67 -3.73
N GLU A 74 2.39 7.57 -4.96
CA GLU A 74 1.33 6.67 -5.40
C GLU A 74 1.68 5.20 -5.18
N VAL A 75 2.97 4.82 -5.30
CA VAL A 75 3.46 3.46 -4.99
C VAL A 75 3.18 3.11 -3.52
N ILE A 76 3.44 4.06 -2.62
CA ILE A 76 3.20 3.90 -1.19
C ILE A 76 1.70 3.81 -0.92
N PHE A 77 0.89 4.63 -1.59
CA PHE A 77 -0.57 4.58 -1.42
C PHE A 77 -1.15 3.24 -1.87
N LEU A 78 -0.74 2.70 -3.03
CA LEU A 78 -1.18 1.40 -3.54
C LEU A 78 -0.74 0.25 -2.64
N ALA A 79 0.53 0.22 -2.22
CA ALA A 79 1.04 -0.81 -1.32
C ALA A 79 0.25 -0.84 0.00
N LEU A 80 0.02 0.33 0.62
CA LEU A 80 -0.75 0.42 1.86
C LEU A 80 -2.23 0.07 1.67
N ALA A 81 -2.81 0.38 0.51
CA ALA A 81 -4.19 0.04 0.18
C ALA A 81 -4.36 -1.48 0.08
N ALA A 82 -3.45 -2.16 -0.62
CA ALA A 82 -3.41 -3.63 -0.66
C ALA A 82 -3.27 -4.22 0.75
N ASN A 83 -2.33 -3.71 1.56
CA ASN A 83 -2.13 -4.17 2.93
C ASN A 83 -3.37 -4.00 3.83
N LYS A 84 -4.15 -2.92 3.65
CA LYS A 84 -5.42 -2.73 4.40
C LYS A 84 -6.48 -3.77 4.02
N LEU A 85 -6.46 -4.27 2.80
CA LEU A 85 -7.34 -5.34 2.33
C LEU A 85 -6.84 -6.74 2.69
N GLY A 86 -5.67 -6.85 3.32
CA GLY A 86 -4.99 -8.14 3.51
C GLY A 86 -4.50 -8.76 2.19
N ALA A 87 -4.39 -7.96 1.13
CA ALA A 87 -3.87 -8.36 -0.16
C ALA A 87 -2.34 -8.18 -0.21
N VAL A 88 -1.68 -8.92 -1.09
CA VAL A 88 -0.24 -8.84 -1.34
C VAL A 88 -0.01 -7.92 -2.54
N TRP A 89 0.89 -6.96 -2.41
CA TRP A 89 1.27 -6.11 -3.53
C TRP A 89 2.54 -6.64 -4.20
N VAL A 90 2.59 -6.54 -5.53
CA VAL A 90 3.67 -7.03 -6.40
C VAL A 90 4.16 -5.85 -7.24
N PRO A 91 5.21 -5.13 -6.82
CA PRO A 91 5.76 -4.04 -7.60
C PRO A 91 6.55 -4.62 -8.79
N ILE A 92 6.28 -4.11 -9.99
CA ILE A 92 7.00 -4.48 -11.21
C ILE A 92 7.84 -3.28 -11.64
N ASN A 93 9.14 -3.50 -11.81
CA ASN A 93 10.04 -2.46 -12.28
C ASN A 93 9.68 -2.06 -13.73
N THR A 94 9.57 -0.76 -13.99
CA THR A 94 9.25 -0.20 -15.31
C THR A 94 10.32 -0.49 -16.36
N GLU A 95 11.53 -0.85 -15.93
CA GLU A 95 12.62 -1.25 -16.80
C GLU A 95 12.54 -2.71 -17.27
N TYR A 96 11.71 -3.56 -16.65
CA TYR A 96 11.58 -4.96 -17.09
C TYR A 96 10.99 -5.04 -18.51
N LYS A 97 11.54 -5.94 -19.33
CA LYS A 97 11.17 -6.15 -20.75
C LYS A 97 11.26 -7.63 -21.10
N GLY A 98 10.60 -8.00 -22.21
CA GLY A 98 10.65 -9.35 -22.77
C GLY A 98 10.23 -10.43 -21.77
N ASP A 99 10.88 -11.59 -21.86
CA ASP A 99 10.60 -12.78 -21.06
C ASP A 99 10.60 -12.49 -19.55
N TRP A 100 11.48 -11.60 -19.07
CA TRP A 100 11.53 -11.29 -17.63
C TRP A 100 10.27 -10.56 -17.15
N LEU A 101 9.75 -9.61 -17.93
CA LEU A 101 8.47 -8.96 -17.60
C LEU A 101 7.33 -9.96 -17.62
N GLU A 102 7.29 -10.79 -18.66
CA GLU A 102 6.25 -11.81 -18.83
C GLU A 102 6.25 -12.83 -17.70
N ASP A 103 7.42 -13.38 -17.37
CA ASP A 103 7.59 -14.35 -16.28
C ASP A 103 7.26 -13.73 -14.92
N THR A 104 7.60 -12.45 -14.70
CA THR A 104 7.25 -11.75 -13.46
C THR A 104 5.73 -11.67 -13.28
N ILE A 105 5.00 -11.25 -14.32
CA ILE A 105 3.54 -11.18 -14.29
C ILE A 105 2.93 -12.58 -14.13
N ARG A 106 3.42 -13.56 -14.91
CA ARG A 106 2.91 -14.94 -14.90
C ARG A 106 3.10 -15.63 -13.56
N CYS A 107 4.31 -15.56 -12.99
CA CYS A 107 4.64 -16.22 -11.73
C CYS A 107 3.98 -15.55 -10.53
N SER A 108 3.78 -14.24 -10.57
CA SER A 108 3.10 -13.50 -9.50
C SER A 108 1.59 -13.74 -9.47
N ARG A 109 0.97 -14.25 -10.53
CA ARG A 109 -0.47 -14.59 -10.58
C ARG A 109 -1.35 -13.49 -9.97
N PRO A 110 -1.24 -12.23 -10.44
CA PRO A 110 -2.01 -11.14 -9.89
C PRO A 110 -3.49 -11.30 -10.20
N ARG A 111 -4.32 -10.85 -9.26
CA ARG A 111 -5.77 -10.70 -9.44
C ARG A 111 -6.09 -9.43 -10.21
N ILE A 112 -5.36 -8.36 -9.88
CA ILE A 112 -5.42 -7.03 -10.49
C ILE A 112 -4.00 -6.65 -10.91
#